data_AF-A0A3B9VF89-F1
#
_entry.id   AF-A0A3B9VF89-F1
#
_cell.length_a   1.000
_cell.length_b   1.000
_cell.length_c   1.000
_cell.angle_alpha   90.00
_cell.angle_beta   90.00
_cell.angle_gamma   90.00
#
_symmetry.space_group_name_H-M   'P 1'
#
loop_
_entity.id
_entity.type
_entity.pdbx_description
1 polymer ?
#
loop_
_entity_poly.entity_id
_entity_poly.type
_entity_poly.pdbx_seq_one_letter_code
_entity_poly.pdbx_strand_id
1 'polypeptide(L)'
;MVRKIILIPFFLFFLSTQSFAATVIIEGDMNEFVEIEQNQSFTIPSSGLKKLVFRFANPTSFASPTVKQEVKDYSLAYNPKPSSVEAETDSFGNKFTKVTWLNINRNAEINGKFAVAMNISLKELVSAALFPLKEIDQKEKRFLSVTPLVQADNPRIKELANNLSKGAKTEESAVIQILNWVVDNVKYTTNPPQYDAIYTLDTGTGNCQNFSHLSIALLRAVGIPARIVGGITLSKSWKVPLKNGTLVQSIGQGGHAWLEVYYQDIGWVPYDAQQSHLFVSPRHIKQTIGLDAKDINDSWLASPTLPPFREDIQANFVRDDIKLSLKDIKTNPSNYILTNAIIAHVAKPVIEVPPVEKPKPKPPKVMERIEFGNMAFPSFVDIFTKSKGEELGYKTLDKETAEYVTSEYTYAQAFSIERPLRIDEINLAMHKFGGRAGSLWIDVVKDEKGKPSMEGIRSYPLNLDTIKYFPGYQWFPFKFSKESPVSPMGPLIEGDRGRQGQASDNPVVAPGRYWIILRRSKDAIVNWFYIPGNPYGDADDTLSTAQGIDWSNILNYDFNFKVTGMYVE
;
A
#
# COMPACT_ATOMS: atom_id res chain seq x y z
N MET A 1 19.67 -63.44 32.02
CA MET A 1 19.30 -62.02 32.21
C MET A 1 19.85 -61.21 31.05
N VAL A 2 19.01 -60.84 30.08
CA VAL A 2 19.37 -59.89 29.02
C VAL A 2 18.25 -58.84 29.00
N ARG A 3 18.52 -57.64 29.51
CA ARG A 3 17.59 -56.51 29.48
C ARG A 3 17.63 -55.88 28.10
N LYS A 4 16.53 -55.98 27.34
CA LYS A 4 16.32 -55.18 26.13
C LYS A 4 16.00 -53.74 26.53
N ILE A 5 16.83 -52.80 26.11
CA ILE A 5 16.56 -51.36 26.20
C ILE A 5 15.72 -50.99 24.97
N ILE A 6 14.50 -50.52 25.20
CA ILE A 6 13.62 -49.98 24.16
C ILE A 6 13.94 -48.49 24.03
N LEU A 7 14.53 -48.10 22.89
CA LEU A 7 14.70 -46.70 22.51
C LEU A 7 13.40 -46.21 21.84
N ILE A 8 12.71 -45.29 22.51
CA ILE A 8 11.56 -44.56 21.96
C ILE A 8 12.12 -43.34 21.20
N PRO A 9 11.82 -43.15 19.90
CA PRO A 9 12.23 -41.95 19.20
C PRO A 9 11.33 -40.79 19.63
N PHE A 10 11.93 -39.79 20.28
CA PHE A 10 11.28 -38.51 20.57
C PHE A 10 11.16 -37.72 19.26
N PHE A 11 10.01 -37.77 18.60
CA PHE A 11 9.69 -36.85 17.52
C PHE A 11 9.42 -35.47 18.13
N LEU A 12 10.43 -34.61 18.12
CA LEU A 12 10.27 -33.17 18.32
C LEU A 12 9.46 -32.61 17.15
N PHE A 13 8.14 -32.54 17.32
CA PHE A 13 7.31 -31.67 16.50
C PHE A 13 7.69 -30.23 16.82
N PHE A 14 8.50 -29.61 15.96
CA PHE A 14 8.52 -28.16 15.86
C PHE A 14 7.12 -27.73 15.41
N LEU A 15 6.29 -27.31 16.36
CA LEU A 15 5.12 -26.50 16.09
C LEU A 15 5.64 -25.19 15.51
N SER A 16 5.74 -25.10 14.18
CA SER A 16 5.75 -23.81 13.52
C SER A 16 4.43 -23.14 13.90
N THR A 17 4.49 -22.11 14.72
CA THR A 17 3.36 -21.21 14.91
C THR A 17 2.94 -20.74 13.52
N GLN A 18 1.77 -21.18 13.07
CA GLN A 18 1.21 -20.67 11.83
C GLN A 18 0.97 -19.18 12.03
N SER A 19 1.60 -18.35 11.19
CA SER A 19 1.23 -16.95 11.07
C SER A 19 -0.14 -16.90 10.38
N PHE A 20 -1.10 -16.19 10.98
CA PHE A 20 -2.45 -16.10 10.45
C PHE A 20 -2.72 -14.65 10.04
N ALA A 21 -2.86 -14.42 8.74
CA ALA A 21 -3.53 -13.24 8.25
C ALA A 21 -5.03 -13.31 8.51
N ALA A 22 -5.66 -12.15 8.67
CA ALA A 22 -7.05 -12.10 9.03
C ALA A 22 -7.75 -10.79 8.67
N THR A 23 -9.06 -10.90 8.50
CA THR A 23 -9.96 -9.76 8.68
C THR A 23 -10.09 -9.47 10.17
N VAL A 24 -9.61 -8.31 10.60
CA VAL A 24 -9.76 -7.80 11.97
C VAL A 24 -11.07 -7.05 12.07
N ILE A 25 -12.01 -7.59 12.84
CA ILE A 25 -13.32 -6.97 13.05
C ILE A 25 -13.21 -6.04 14.24
N ILE A 26 -13.47 -4.76 14.00
CA ILE A 26 -13.36 -3.68 14.98
C ILE A 26 -14.68 -2.94 15.15
N GLU A 27 -14.88 -2.35 16.33
CA GLU A 27 -15.92 -1.35 16.57
C GLU A 27 -15.32 -0.12 17.25
N GLY A 28 -16.11 0.94 17.31
CA GLY A 28 -15.78 2.16 18.03
C GLY A 28 -15.90 3.40 17.14
N ASP A 29 -15.31 4.49 17.61
CA ASP A 29 -15.41 5.79 16.95
C ASP A 29 -14.01 6.35 16.67
N MET A 30 -13.86 6.97 15.50
CA MET A 30 -12.65 7.68 15.10
C MET A 30 -13.03 9.11 14.72
N ASN A 31 -12.61 10.07 15.55
CA ASN A 31 -12.96 11.47 15.39
C ASN A 31 -11.70 12.31 15.19
N GLU A 32 -11.61 12.96 14.04
CA GLU A 32 -10.46 13.77 13.65
C GLU A 32 -10.91 15.22 13.39
N PHE A 33 -10.03 16.16 13.71
CA PHE A 33 -10.08 17.51 13.17
C PHE A 33 -8.68 17.87 12.69
N VAL A 34 -8.54 18.09 11.39
CA VAL A 34 -7.25 18.34 10.74
C VAL A 34 -7.31 19.61 9.92
N GLU A 35 -6.26 20.43 10.02
CA GLU A 35 -6.03 21.58 9.15
C GLU A 35 -5.05 21.16 8.07
N ILE A 36 -5.39 21.41 6.81
CA ILE A 36 -4.65 20.96 5.64
C ILE A 36 -4.22 22.17 4.83
N GLU A 37 -2.94 22.22 4.49
CA GLU A 37 -2.35 23.13 3.52
C GLU A 37 -1.82 22.32 2.33
N GLN A 38 -2.38 22.57 1.15
CA GLN A 38 -2.07 21.86 -0.09
C GLN A 38 -1.43 22.84 -1.08
N ASN A 39 -0.15 22.65 -1.34
CA ASN A 39 0.66 23.46 -2.24
C ASN A 39 0.84 22.73 -3.57
N GLN A 40 0.28 23.27 -4.64
CA GLN A 40 0.38 22.73 -5.99
C GLN A 40 1.18 23.68 -6.85
N SER A 41 2.14 23.18 -7.62
CA SER A 41 3.06 24.02 -8.39
C SER A 41 3.43 23.45 -9.74
N PHE A 42 3.67 24.34 -10.70
CA PHE A 42 4.18 24.04 -12.03
C PHE A 42 5.51 24.74 -12.26
N THR A 43 6.51 23.96 -12.67
CA THR A 43 7.82 24.51 -13.06
C THR A 43 7.76 24.97 -14.51
N ILE A 44 7.79 26.28 -14.74
CA ILE A 44 7.62 26.86 -16.07
C ILE A 44 8.97 26.92 -16.80
N PRO A 45 9.08 26.41 -18.05
CA PRO A 45 10.31 26.51 -18.83
C PRO A 45 10.76 27.98 -19.01
N SER A 46 12.07 28.20 -19.20
CA SER A 46 12.62 29.54 -19.43
C SER A 46 12.05 30.24 -20.68
N SER A 47 11.57 29.47 -21.66
CA SER A 47 10.84 29.96 -22.83
C SER A 47 9.45 30.52 -22.53
N GLY A 48 8.92 30.26 -21.32
CA GLY A 48 7.53 30.50 -20.96
C GLY A 48 6.55 29.54 -21.62
N LEU A 49 5.27 29.66 -21.23
CA LEU A 49 4.12 28.98 -21.82
C LEU A 49 3.11 30.01 -22.32
N LYS A 50 2.53 29.76 -23.51
CA LYS A 50 1.44 30.58 -24.05
C LYS A 50 0.16 30.39 -23.23
N LYS A 51 -0.07 29.18 -22.74
CA LYS A 51 -1.27 28.82 -21.98
C LYS A 51 -0.95 27.68 -21.03
N LEU A 52 -1.43 27.78 -19.80
CA LEU A 52 -1.53 26.71 -18.82
C LEU A 52 -2.96 26.72 -18.27
N VAL A 53 -3.67 25.60 -18.36
CA VAL A 53 -4.99 25.38 -17.76
C VAL A 53 -4.86 24.23 -16.80
N PHE A 54 -5.22 24.41 -15.55
CA PHE A 54 -5.21 23.36 -14.56
C PHE A 54 -6.59 23.22 -13.93
N ARG A 55 -7.13 22.00 -13.96
CA ARG A 55 -8.42 21.61 -13.38
C ARG A 55 -8.15 20.66 -12.23
N PHE A 56 -8.47 21.06 -11.02
CA PHE A 56 -8.25 20.27 -9.80
C PHE A 56 -9.50 20.16 -8.94
N ALA A 57 -9.60 19.05 -8.21
CA ALA A 57 -10.72 18.75 -7.34
C ALA A 57 -10.70 19.62 -6.07
N ASN A 58 -11.88 20.13 -5.70
CA ASN A 58 -12.05 20.86 -4.45
C ASN A 58 -12.44 19.88 -3.33
N PRO A 59 -11.97 20.09 -2.08
CA PRO A 59 -12.45 19.32 -0.94
C PRO A 59 -13.96 19.55 -0.75
N THR A 60 -14.70 18.47 -0.49
CA THR A 60 -16.15 18.51 -0.36
C THR A 60 -16.63 17.71 0.85
N SER A 61 -17.75 18.12 1.45
CA SER A 61 -18.35 17.40 2.57
C SER A 61 -19.15 16.20 2.06
N PHE A 62 -19.02 15.06 2.74
CA PHE A 62 -19.71 13.81 2.40
C PHE A 62 -20.23 13.11 3.65
N ALA A 63 -21.25 12.28 3.46
CA ALA A 63 -21.70 11.35 4.46
C ALA A 63 -21.99 9.99 3.81
N SER A 64 -21.48 8.95 4.44
CA SER A 64 -21.86 7.55 4.24
C SER A 64 -22.38 7.00 5.57
N PRO A 65 -22.90 5.77 5.60
CA PRO A 65 -23.36 5.13 6.84
C PRO A 65 -22.29 5.04 7.93
N THR A 66 -21.01 4.92 7.55
CA THR A 66 -19.89 4.77 8.49
C THR A 66 -18.99 6.00 8.60
N VAL A 67 -18.95 6.87 7.57
CA VAL A 67 -17.99 7.98 7.47
C VAL A 67 -18.72 9.30 7.23
N LYS A 68 -18.47 10.30 8.06
CA LYS A 68 -18.90 11.68 7.84
C LYS A 68 -17.70 12.61 7.76
N GLN A 69 -17.58 13.31 6.63
CA GLN A 69 -16.55 14.31 6.34
C GLN A 69 -17.20 15.69 6.23
N GLU A 70 -16.74 16.66 7.02
CA GLU A 70 -17.15 18.06 6.91
C GLU A 70 -15.94 18.95 6.60
N VAL A 71 -15.99 19.65 5.46
CA VAL A 71 -14.97 20.60 5.04
C VAL A 71 -15.33 22.00 5.51
N LYS A 72 -14.36 22.72 6.08
CA LYS A 72 -14.49 24.09 6.60
C LYS A 72 -13.34 24.96 6.10
N ASP A 73 -13.57 26.27 6.11
CA ASP A 73 -12.54 27.30 5.91
C ASP A 73 -11.70 27.13 4.63
N TYR A 74 -12.34 26.63 3.55
CA TYR A 74 -11.67 26.41 2.29
C TYR A 74 -11.32 27.74 1.60
N SER A 75 -10.04 27.94 1.31
CA SER A 75 -9.51 29.11 0.63
C SER A 75 -8.40 28.74 -0.34
N LEU A 76 -8.22 29.57 -1.36
CA LEU A 76 -7.20 29.41 -2.40
C LEU A 76 -6.44 30.73 -2.57
N ALA A 77 -5.11 30.63 -2.64
CA ALA A 77 -4.22 31.71 -3.04
C ALA A 77 -3.40 31.28 -4.26
N TYR A 78 -3.08 32.24 -5.13
CA TYR A 78 -2.41 31.98 -6.41
C TYR A 78 -1.19 32.87 -6.60
N ASN A 79 -0.10 32.31 -7.13
CA ASN A 79 1.09 33.06 -7.51
C ASN A 79 1.73 32.48 -8.79
N PRO A 80 1.80 33.22 -9.92
CA PRO A 80 1.19 34.52 -10.17
C PRO A 80 -0.33 34.46 -10.13
N LYS A 81 -0.96 35.65 -10.07
CA LYS A 81 -2.40 35.79 -10.27
C LYS A 81 -2.81 35.19 -11.64
N PRO A 82 -3.82 34.31 -11.68
CA PRO A 82 -4.27 33.70 -12.92
C PRO A 82 -5.05 34.67 -13.80
N SER A 83 -5.12 34.34 -15.09
CA SER A 83 -5.93 35.05 -16.08
C SER A 83 -7.42 34.76 -15.91
N SER A 84 -7.80 33.53 -15.54
CA SER A 84 -9.17 33.19 -15.13
C SER A 84 -9.18 32.10 -14.04
N VAL A 85 -10.24 32.11 -13.23
CA VAL A 85 -10.60 31.05 -12.28
C VAL A 85 -12.08 30.76 -12.46
N GLU A 86 -12.41 29.52 -12.77
CA GLU A 86 -13.77 29.05 -13.04
C GLU A 86 -14.11 27.91 -12.09
N ALA A 87 -15.29 27.97 -11.46
CA ALA A 87 -15.83 26.85 -10.70
C ALA A 87 -16.61 25.93 -11.63
N GLU A 88 -16.39 24.62 -11.51
CA GLU A 88 -17.07 23.60 -12.31
C GLU A 88 -17.73 22.57 -11.39
N THR A 89 -18.89 22.06 -11.79
CA THR A 89 -19.50 20.89 -11.16
C THR A 89 -19.84 19.90 -12.25
N ASP A 90 -19.31 18.68 -12.13
CA ASP A 90 -19.51 17.65 -13.14
C ASP A 90 -20.84 16.90 -12.95
N SER A 91 -21.08 15.91 -13.81
CA SER A 91 -22.30 15.10 -13.77
C SER A 91 -22.43 14.19 -12.53
N PHE A 92 -21.38 14.02 -11.75
CA PHE A 92 -21.37 13.27 -10.49
C PHE A 92 -21.54 14.17 -9.27
N GLY A 93 -21.58 15.50 -9.47
CA GLY A 93 -21.64 16.50 -8.40
C GLY A 93 -20.27 16.84 -7.82
N ASN A 94 -19.17 16.37 -8.41
CA ASN A 94 -17.84 16.73 -7.99
C ASN A 94 -17.59 18.21 -8.27
N LYS A 95 -16.96 18.91 -7.33
CA LYS A 95 -16.61 20.32 -7.48
C LYS A 95 -15.16 20.44 -7.91
N PHE A 96 -14.91 21.11 -9.03
CA PHE A 96 -13.57 21.39 -9.53
C PHE A 96 -13.34 22.90 -9.62
N THR A 97 -12.08 23.29 -9.50
CA THR A 97 -11.63 24.62 -9.87
C THR A 97 -10.74 24.52 -11.10
N LYS A 98 -11.04 25.34 -12.10
CA LYS A 98 -10.26 25.44 -13.33
C LYS A 98 -9.56 26.80 -13.37
N VAL A 99 -8.24 26.78 -13.40
CA VAL A 99 -7.39 27.97 -13.36
C VAL A 99 -6.63 28.09 -14.67
N THR A 100 -6.66 29.28 -15.27
CA THR A 100 -5.95 29.55 -16.53
C THR A 100 -4.91 30.63 -16.35
N TRP A 101 -3.69 30.40 -16.81
CA TRP A 101 -2.66 31.41 -17.03
C TRP A 101 -2.35 31.54 -18.52
N LEU A 102 -2.29 32.78 -19.01
CA LEU A 102 -1.88 33.12 -20.37
C LEU A 102 -0.50 33.79 -20.35
N ASN A 103 0.36 33.43 -21.30
CA ASN A 103 1.71 34.00 -21.49
C ASN A 103 2.54 34.02 -20.19
N ILE A 104 2.57 32.90 -19.47
CA ILE A 104 3.26 32.77 -18.19
C ILE A 104 4.75 32.46 -18.40
N ASN A 105 5.63 33.16 -17.68
CA ASN A 105 7.09 33.06 -17.81
C ASN A 105 7.81 32.79 -16.47
N ARG A 106 7.06 32.41 -15.44
CA ARG A 106 7.57 32.08 -14.10
C ARG A 106 6.70 30.97 -13.49
N ASN A 107 7.22 30.26 -12.50
CA ASN A 107 6.50 29.17 -11.84
C ASN A 107 5.09 29.58 -11.41
N ALA A 108 4.14 28.66 -11.55
CA ALA A 108 2.78 28.84 -11.08
C ALA A 108 2.55 28.02 -9.81
N GLU A 109 1.94 28.62 -8.81
CA GLU A 109 1.68 28.05 -7.50
C GLU A 109 0.22 28.31 -7.10
N ILE A 110 -0.41 27.30 -6.52
CA ILE A 110 -1.71 27.34 -5.88
C ILE A 110 -1.53 26.84 -4.45
N ASN A 111 -1.89 27.68 -3.48
CA ASN A 111 -1.91 27.34 -2.07
C ASN A 111 -3.37 27.21 -1.64
N GLY A 112 -3.80 25.98 -1.33
CA GLY A 112 -5.11 25.69 -0.77
C GLY A 112 -5.02 25.47 0.73
N LYS A 113 -5.93 26.07 1.49
CA LYS A 113 -6.07 25.83 2.93
C LYS A 113 -7.49 25.45 3.24
N PHE A 114 -7.69 24.42 4.05
CA PHE A 114 -9.00 23.98 4.54
C PHE A 114 -8.86 23.16 5.80
N ALA A 115 -9.93 23.08 6.59
CA ALA A 115 -10.03 22.16 7.70
C ALA A 115 -11.03 21.05 7.40
N VAL A 116 -10.78 19.86 7.92
CA VAL A 116 -11.67 18.70 7.79
C VAL A 116 -11.99 18.14 9.17
N ALA A 117 -13.29 18.01 9.45
CA ALA A 117 -13.78 17.22 10.58
C ALA A 117 -14.23 15.85 10.08
N MET A 118 -13.55 14.79 10.50
CA MET A 118 -13.94 13.40 10.22
C MET A 118 -14.60 12.81 11.45
N ASN A 119 -15.74 12.15 11.25
CA ASN A 119 -16.41 11.36 12.27
C ASN A 119 -16.72 10.01 11.65
N ILE A 120 -16.08 8.96 12.14
CA ILE A 120 -16.28 7.59 11.68
C ILE A 120 -16.83 6.79 12.83
N SER A 121 -17.95 6.12 12.62
CA SER A 121 -18.57 5.26 13.62
C SER A 121 -18.65 3.85 13.07
N LEU A 122 -17.85 2.96 13.64
CA LEU A 122 -17.74 1.54 13.25
C LEU A 122 -18.79 0.71 14.00
N LYS A 123 -20.05 1.12 13.86
CA LYS A 123 -21.19 0.35 14.36
C LYS A 123 -21.51 -0.77 13.39
N GLU A 124 -22.19 -1.76 13.92
CA GLU A 124 -22.69 -2.88 13.12
C GLU A 124 -23.64 -2.37 12.03
N LEU A 125 -23.36 -2.75 10.79
CA LEU A 125 -24.23 -2.50 9.65
C LEU A 125 -25.13 -3.73 9.46
N VAL A 126 -26.43 -3.51 9.26
CA VAL A 126 -27.39 -4.61 9.04
C VAL A 126 -27.82 -4.55 7.58
N SER A 127 -27.49 -5.61 6.84
CA SER A 127 -27.96 -5.79 5.46
C SER A 127 -28.68 -7.12 5.33
N ALA A 128 -29.85 -7.08 4.72
CA ALA A 128 -30.63 -8.24 4.29
C ALA A 128 -30.75 -8.31 2.76
N ALA A 129 -30.03 -7.47 2.02
CA ALA A 129 -29.99 -7.47 0.57
C ALA A 129 -29.59 -8.85 0.02
N LEU A 130 -30.48 -9.44 -0.78
CA LEU A 130 -30.27 -10.74 -1.40
C LEU A 130 -29.36 -10.60 -2.63
N PHE A 131 -28.65 -11.67 -2.95
CA PHE A 131 -27.86 -11.78 -4.18
C PHE A 131 -28.34 -12.96 -5.05
N PRO A 132 -28.46 -12.79 -6.38
CA PRO A 132 -28.26 -11.56 -7.16
C PRO A 132 -29.27 -10.45 -6.85
N LEU A 133 -28.88 -9.19 -7.05
CA LEU A 133 -29.77 -8.04 -6.87
C LEU A 133 -30.94 -8.08 -7.87
N LYS A 134 -32.17 -7.93 -7.37
CA LYS A 134 -33.37 -7.93 -8.21
C LYS A 134 -33.67 -6.57 -8.82
N GLU A 135 -33.46 -5.51 -8.04
CA GLU A 135 -33.74 -4.13 -8.44
C GLU A 135 -32.63 -3.22 -7.94
N ILE A 136 -32.30 -2.21 -8.75
CA ILE A 136 -31.28 -1.22 -8.45
C ILE A 136 -31.91 0.14 -8.67
N ASP A 137 -31.72 1.06 -7.71
CA ASP A 137 -32.21 2.43 -7.83
C ASP A 137 -31.73 3.03 -9.16
N GLN A 138 -32.66 3.61 -9.92
CA GLN A 138 -32.38 4.14 -11.26
C GLN A 138 -31.23 5.16 -11.25
N LYS A 139 -31.09 5.93 -10.17
CA LYS A 139 -30.00 6.91 -10.03
C LYS A 139 -28.62 6.25 -9.91
N GLU A 140 -28.56 5.01 -9.41
CA GLU A 140 -27.32 4.28 -9.18
C GLU A 140 -26.94 3.33 -10.32
N LYS A 141 -27.87 3.01 -11.23
CA LYS A 141 -27.60 2.17 -12.41
C LYS A 141 -26.45 2.66 -13.27
N ARG A 142 -26.18 3.98 -13.29
CA ARG A 142 -25.02 4.53 -14.00
C ARG A 142 -23.71 3.89 -13.53
N PHE A 143 -23.61 3.50 -12.27
CA PHE A 143 -22.43 2.85 -11.68
C PHE A 143 -22.33 1.35 -11.96
N LEU A 144 -23.13 0.83 -12.90
CA LEU A 144 -22.93 -0.46 -13.56
C LEU A 144 -22.26 -0.31 -14.93
N SER A 145 -22.04 0.92 -15.39
CA SER A 145 -21.51 1.18 -16.73
C SER A 145 -20.10 0.62 -16.90
N VAL A 146 -19.84 0.11 -18.10
CA VAL A 146 -18.51 -0.27 -18.57
C VAL A 146 -17.75 0.99 -18.97
N THR A 147 -16.45 1.01 -18.70
CA THR A 147 -15.55 2.05 -19.21
C THR A 147 -14.26 1.42 -19.76
N PRO A 148 -13.42 2.18 -20.49
CA PRO A 148 -12.13 1.67 -20.95
C PRO A 148 -11.17 1.22 -19.83
N LEU A 149 -11.33 1.75 -18.61
CA LEU A 149 -10.51 1.36 -17.45
C LEU A 149 -11.19 0.32 -16.56
N VAL A 150 -12.52 0.18 -16.65
CA VAL A 150 -13.35 -0.74 -15.85
C VAL A 150 -14.16 -1.62 -16.81
N GLN A 151 -13.50 -2.63 -17.37
CA GLN A 151 -14.04 -3.48 -18.43
C GLN A 151 -14.96 -4.60 -17.90
N ALA A 152 -16.02 -4.25 -17.17
CA ALA A 152 -16.93 -5.21 -16.51
C ALA A 152 -17.64 -6.19 -17.48
N ASP A 153 -17.70 -5.88 -18.77
CA ASP A 153 -18.23 -6.74 -19.82
C ASP A 153 -17.19 -7.69 -20.44
N ASN A 154 -15.92 -7.60 -20.05
CA ASN A 154 -14.88 -8.51 -20.50
C ASN A 154 -15.22 -9.96 -20.08
N PRO A 155 -15.15 -10.95 -21.00
CA PRO A 155 -15.51 -12.33 -20.70
C PRO A 155 -14.77 -12.93 -19.50
N ARG A 156 -13.47 -12.63 -19.34
CA ARG A 156 -12.64 -13.17 -18.23
C ARG A 156 -13.01 -12.54 -16.89
N ILE A 157 -13.32 -11.25 -16.88
CA ILE A 157 -13.81 -10.54 -15.69
C ILE A 157 -15.17 -11.10 -15.28
N LYS A 158 -16.10 -11.30 -16.23
CA LYS A 158 -17.41 -11.91 -15.95
C LYS A 158 -17.28 -13.33 -15.43
N GLU A 159 -16.45 -14.16 -16.05
CA GLU A 159 -16.25 -15.54 -15.62
C GLU A 159 -15.70 -15.59 -14.19
N LEU A 160 -14.65 -14.82 -13.90
CA LEU A 160 -14.07 -14.75 -12.55
C LEU A 160 -15.10 -14.25 -11.53
N ALA A 161 -15.80 -13.14 -11.81
CA ALA A 161 -16.77 -12.57 -10.88
C ALA A 161 -17.93 -13.54 -10.56
N ASN A 162 -18.44 -14.27 -11.57
CA ASN A 162 -19.46 -15.29 -11.37
C ASN A 162 -18.93 -16.47 -10.54
N ASN A 163 -17.67 -16.87 -10.75
CA ASN A 163 -17.05 -17.94 -9.97
C ASN A 163 -16.82 -17.53 -8.50
N LEU A 164 -16.36 -16.30 -8.25
CA LEU A 164 -16.11 -15.77 -6.91
C LEU A 164 -17.39 -15.55 -6.10
N SER A 165 -18.47 -15.13 -6.76
CA SER A 165 -19.77 -14.91 -6.12
C SER A 165 -20.65 -16.17 -6.05
N LYS A 166 -20.16 -17.31 -6.54
CA LYS A 166 -20.92 -18.55 -6.59
C LYS A 166 -21.31 -19.02 -5.19
N GLY A 167 -22.61 -19.14 -4.94
CA GLY A 167 -23.15 -19.57 -3.65
C GLY A 167 -23.37 -18.44 -2.64
N ALA A 168 -23.01 -17.20 -2.97
CA ALA A 168 -23.42 -16.03 -2.20
C ALA A 168 -24.95 -15.93 -2.18
N LYS A 169 -25.53 -15.86 -0.97
CA LYS A 169 -26.98 -15.65 -0.78
C LYS A 169 -27.33 -14.18 -0.56
N THR A 170 -26.36 -13.39 -0.10
CA THR A 170 -26.50 -11.97 0.23
C THR A 170 -25.53 -11.14 -0.61
N GLU A 171 -25.89 -9.88 -0.83
CA GLU A 171 -25.03 -8.90 -1.50
C GLU A 171 -23.69 -8.78 -0.79
N GLU A 172 -23.71 -8.66 0.54
CA GLU A 172 -22.48 -8.59 1.34
C GLU A 172 -21.56 -9.79 1.13
N SER A 173 -22.12 -11.00 1.10
CA SER A 173 -21.33 -12.21 0.88
C SER A 173 -20.66 -12.20 -0.50
N ALA A 174 -21.34 -11.71 -1.54
CA ALA A 174 -20.74 -11.57 -2.87
C ALA A 174 -19.63 -10.51 -2.89
N VAL A 175 -19.88 -9.35 -2.27
CA VAL A 175 -18.90 -8.24 -2.17
C VAL A 175 -17.63 -8.71 -1.46
N ILE A 176 -17.74 -9.31 -0.27
CA ILE A 176 -16.56 -9.74 0.51
C ILE A 176 -15.76 -10.81 -0.22
N GLN A 177 -16.41 -11.78 -0.87
CA GLN A 177 -15.70 -12.82 -1.63
C GLN A 177 -14.90 -12.22 -2.79
N ILE A 178 -15.47 -11.26 -3.51
CA ILE A 178 -14.80 -10.58 -4.62
C ILE A 178 -13.63 -9.73 -4.11
N LEU A 179 -13.85 -8.90 -3.08
CA LEU A 179 -12.83 -7.98 -2.58
C LEU A 179 -11.66 -8.73 -1.90
N ASN A 180 -11.94 -9.77 -1.11
CA ASN A 180 -10.89 -10.62 -0.52
C ASN A 180 -10.01 -11.23 -1.62
N TRP A 181 -10.61 -11.71 -2.72
CA TRP A 181 -9.83 -12.27 -3.81
C TRP A 181 -8.89 -11.23 -4.44
N VAL A 182 -9.34 -10.00 -4.65
CA VAL A 182 -8.48 -8.93 -5.17
C VAL A 182 -7.32 -8.66 -4.23
N VAL A 183 -7.57 -8.57 -2.92
CA VAL A 183 -6.54 -8.35 -1.91
C VAL A 183 -5.48 -9.46 -1.91
N ASP A 184 -5.91 -10.70 -2.09
CA ASP A 184 -5.02 -11.87 -2.05
C ASP A 184 -4.23 -12.08 -3.35
N ASN A 185 -4.72 -11.56 -4.49
CA ASN A 185 -4.17 -11.88 -5.81
C ASN A 185 -3.52 -10.69 -6.52
N VAL A 186 -3.64 -9.48 -5.99
CA VAL A 186 -3.03 -8.28 -6.57
C VAL A 186 -1.92 -7.75 -5.66
N LYS A 187 -0.74 -7.54 -6.23
CA LYS A 187 0.43 -6.97 -5.55
C LYS A 187 0.58 -5.49 -5.91
N TYR A 188 0.87 -4.67 -4.91
CA TYR A 188 1.05 -3.25 -5.16
C TYR A 188 2.32 -2.95 -5.96
N THR A 189 2.21 -2.04 -6.92
CA THR A 189 3.34 -1.46 -7.64
C THR A 189 3.11 0.03 -7.86
N THR A 190 4.16 0.83 -7.73
CA THR A 190 4.06 2.29 -7.73
C THR A 190 3.80 2.87 -9.12
N ASN A 191 4.35 2.26 -10.18
CA ASN A 191 4.21 2.78 -11.54
C ASN A 191 3.85 1.66 -12.55
N PRO A 192 2.60 1.16 -12.51
CA PRO A 192 2.16 0.15 -13.45
C PRO A 192 2.09 0.73 -14.87
N PRO A 193 2.52 -0.01 -15.91
CA PRO A 193 2.40 0.40 -17.31
C PRO A 193 0.99 0.76 -17.77
N GLN A 194 -0.04 0.15 -17.17
CA GLN A 194 -1.44 0.37 -17.48
C GLN A 194 -2.27 0.34 -16.20
N TYR A 195 -3.35 1.11 -16.19
CA TYR A 195 -4.17 1.34 -14.99
C TYR A 195 -5.53 0.63 -15.05
N ASP A 196 -5.84 -0.07 -16.14
CA ASP A 196 -7.15 -0.70 -16.36
C ASP A 196 -7.30 -2.09 -15.71
N ALA A 197 -8.54 -2.53 -15.55
CA ALA A 197 -8.86 -3.76 -14.82
C ALA A 197 -8.34 -5.04 -15.49
N ILE A 198 -8.35 -5.13 -16.83
CA ILE A 198 -7.87 -6.36 -17.51
C ILE A 198 -6.36 -6.50 -17.36
N TYR A 199 -5.61 -5.39 -17.43
CA TYR A 199 -4.18 -5.40 -17.13
C TYR A 199 -3.91 -5.97 -15.74
N THR A 200 -4.61 -5.48 -14.72
CA THR A 200 -4.42 -5.94 -13.33
C THR A 200 -4.79 -7.40 -13.13
N LEU A 201 -5.84 -7.87 -13.80
CA LEU A 201 -6.21 -9.29 -13.78
C LEU A 201 -5.11 -10.16 -14.42
N ASP A 202 -4.47 -9.68 -15.47
CA ASP A 202 -3.45 -10.42 -16.22
C ASP A 202 -2.09 -10.47 -15.51
N THR A 203 -1.70 -9.36 -14.89
CA THR A 203 -0.40 -9.25 -14.24
C THR A 203 -0.40 -9.61 -12.76
N GLY A 204 -1.56 -9.54 -12.10
CA GLY A 204 -1.67 -9.63 -10.64
C GLY A 204 -0.93 -8.47 -9.95
N THR A 205 -0.75 -7.33 -10.62
CA THR A 205 -0.03 -6.16 -10.09
C THR A 205 -0.73 -4.85 -10.44
N GLY A 206 -0.63 -3.86 -9.56
CA GLY A 206 -1.20 -2.53 -9.82
C GLY A 206 -1.07 -1.56 -8.64
N ASN A 207 -1.40 -0.29 -8.86
CA ASN A 207 -1.48 0.69 -7.77
C ASN A 207 -2.93 0.88 -7.28
N CYS A 208 -3.19 1.88 -6.44
CA CYS A 208 -4.51 2.17 -5.88
C CYS A 208 -5.64 2.25 -6.94
N GLN A 209 -5.35 2.78 -8.13
CA GLN A 209 -6.30 2.86 -9.24
C GLN A 209 -6.59 1.48 -9.82
N ASN A 210 -5.56 0.66 -10.05
CA ASN A 210 -5.72 -0.70 -10.54
C ASN A 210 -6.54 -1.58 -9.59
N PHE A 211 -6.23 -1.53 -8.28
CA PHE A 211 -7.00 -2.23 -7.25
C PHE A 211 -8.48 -1.82 -7.29
N SER A 212 -8.74 -0.51 -7.37
CA SER A 212 -10.09 0.04 -7.46
C SER A 212 -10.80 -0.40 -8.75
N HIS A 213 -10.15 -0.27 -9.91
CA HIS A 213 -10.74 -0.62 -11.20
C HIS A 213 -11.05 -2.11 -11.32
N LEU A 214 -10.15 -3.00 -10.89
CA LEU A 214 -10.41 -4.44 -10.92
C LEU A 214 -11.54 -4.83 -9.96
N SER A 215 -11.54 -4.30 -8.74
CA SER A 215 -12.61 -4.52 -7.76
C SER A 215 -13.96 -4.07 -8.31
N ILE A 216 -14.03 -2.86 -8.85
CA ILE A 216 -15.24 -2.30 -9.45
C ILE A 216 -15.67 -3.11 -10.67
N ALA A 217 -14.75 -3.54 -11.54
CA ALA A 217 -15.08 -4.32 -12.72
C ALA A 217 -15.69 -5.68 -12.35
N LEU A 218 -15.14 -6.38 -11.36
CA LEU A 218 -15.68 -7.65 -10.85
C LEU A 218 -17.06 -7.46 -10.21
N LEU A 219 -17.25 -6.41 -9.40
CA LEU A 219 -18.54 -6.11 -8.78
C LEU A 219 -19.62 -5.76 -9.82
N ARG A 220 -19.30 -4.86 -10.77
CA ARG A 220 -20.21 -4.47 -11.85
C ARG A 220 -20.57 -5.65 -12.75
N ALA A 221 -19.64 -6.58 -12.97
CA ALA A 221 -19.86 -7.78 -13.79
C ALA A 221 -20.93 -8.73 -13.23
N VAL A 222 -21.20 -8.68 -11.92
CA VAL A 222 -22.28 -9.43 -11.26
C VAL A 222 -23.47 -8.55 -10.84
N GLY A 223 -23.55 -7.33 -11.38
CA GLY A 223 -24.68 -6.43 -11.19
C GLY A 223 -24.65 -5.62 -9.89
N ILE A 224 -23.52 -5.54 -9.19
CA ILE A 224 -23.38 -4.73 -7.98
C ILE A 224 -22.84 -3.34 -8.37
N PRO A 225 -23.57 -2.24 -8.13
CA PRO A 225 -23.08 -0.90 -8.45
C PRO A 225 -21.88 -0.53 -7.57
N ALA A 226 -20.81 -0.11 -8.22
CA ALA A 226 -19.58 0.30 -7.54
C ALA A 226 -18.98 1.52 -8.25
N ARG A 227 -18.37 2.43 -7.51
CA ARG A 227 -17.80 3.67 -8.04
C ARG A 227 -16.40 3.90 -7.50
N ILE A 228 -15.56 4.54 -8.30
CA ILE A 228 -14.24 4.95 -7.84
C ILE A 228 -14.39 6.24 -7.03
N VAL A 229 -13.51 6.42 -6.05
CA VAL A 229 -13.41 7.61 -5.23
C VAL A 229 -11.99 8.15 -5.34
N GLY A 230 -11.86 9.45 -5.59
CA GLY A 230 -10.58 10.15 -5.58
C GLY A 230 -10.47 11.10 -4.40
N GLY A 231 -9.25 11.24 -3.90
CA GLY A 231 -8.97 12.15 -2.79
C GLY A 231 -7.50 12.15 -2.43
N ILE A 232 -7.23 12.55 -1.18
CA ILE A 232 -5.89 12.52 -0.60
C ILE A 232 -5.85 11.66 0.66
N THR A 233 -4.69 11.08 0.95
CA THR A 233 -4.39 10.42 2.21
C THR A 233 -3.37 11.18 3.02
N LEU A 234 -3.45 11.06 4.35
CA LEU A 234 -2.55 11.68 5.31
C LEU A 234 -1.66 10.64 6.00
N SER A 235 -0.38 10.94 6.20
CA SER A 235 0.63 9.94 6.63
C SER A 235 0.70 9.64 8.13
N LYS A 236 -0.15 10.27 8.95
CA LYS A 236 -0.11 10.03 10.40
C LYS A 236 -0.64 8.64 10.74
N SER A 237 0.25 7.76 11.17
CA SER A 237 -0.08 6.40 11.62
C SER A 237 -1.09 6.39 12.77
N TRP A 238 -1.84 5.29 12.87
CA TRP A 238 -2.79 5.04 13.95
C TRP A 238 -2.80 3.56 14.35
N LYS A 239 -3.49 3.22 15.44
CA LYS A 239 -3.34 1.94 16.14
C LYS A 239 -4.69 1.21 16.29
N VAL A 240 -4.67 -0.09 16.05
CA VAL A 240 -5.80 -1.02 16.24
C VAL A 240 -5.41 -2.08 17.26
N PRO A 241 -6.17 -2.26 18.36
CA PRO A 241 -5.87 -3.30 19.33
C PRO A 241 -6.04 -4.71 18.74
N LEU A 242 -5.09 -5.59 19.02
CA LEU A 242 -5.16 -7.02 18.74
C LEU A 242 -5.17 -7.83 20.04
N LYS A 243 -5.46 -9.14 19.97
CA LYS A 243 -5.41 -10.02 21.16
C LYS A 243 -4.04 -9.98 21.87
N ASN A 244 -2.96 -9.95 21.08
CA ASN A 244 -1.58 -10.02 21.56
C ASN A 244 -0.70 -8.92 20.93
N GLY A 245 -1.13 -7.65 21.00
CA GLY A 245 -0.36 -6.52 20.47
C GLY A 245 -1.24 -5.47 19.82
N THR A 246 -0.67 -4.73 18.88
CA THR A 246 -1.38 -3.68 18.14
C THR A 246 -1.01 -3.75 16.66
N LEU A 247 -2.00 -3.61 15.79
CA LEU A 247 -1.78 -3.37 14.37
C LEU A 247 -1.65 -1.87 14.15
N VAL A 248 -0.49 -1.42 13.68
CA VAL A 248 -0.23 -0.04 13.29
C VAL A 248 -0.60 0.11 11.83
N GLN A 249 -1.53 1.02 11.57
CA GLN A 249 -1.98 1.37 10.24
C GLN A 249 -1.23 2.63 9.79
N SER A 250 -0.51 2.52 8.68
CA SER A 250 0.11 3.66 7.99
C SER A 250 -0.32 3.67 6.53
N ILE A 251 -0.32 4.86 5.93
CA ILE A 251 -0.56 5.07 4.50
C ILE A 251 0.30 6.23 4.03
N GLY A 252 0.80 6.17 2.80
CA GLY A 252 1.54 7.28 2.21
C GLY A 252 0.69 8.53 2.11
N GLN A 253 1.32 9.70 2.26
CA GLN A 253 0.65 10.97 1.99
C GLN A 253 0.64 11.25 0.49
N GLY A 254 -0.48 11.76 -0.02
CA GLY A 254 -0.60 12.09 -1.45
C GLY A 254 -1.98 11.80 -2.00
N GLY A 255 -2.08 11.76 -3.34
CA GLY A 255 -3.31 11.37 -4.03
C GLY A 255 -3.59 9.89 -3.83
N HIS A 256 -4.85 9.53 -3.61
CA HIS A 256 -5.27 8.14 -3.45
C HIS A 256 -6.61 7.88 -4.13
N ALA A 257 -6.75 6.67 -4.67
CA ALA A 257 -8.00 6.16 -5.20
C ALA A 257 -8.43 4.92 -4.41
N TRP A 258 -9.72 4.89 -4.07
CA TRP A 258 -10.38 3.73 -3.48
C TRP A 258 -11.75 3.54 -4.12
N LEU A 259 -12.60 2.69 -3.55
CA LEU A 259 -13.92 2.44 -4.10
C LEU A 259 -15.04 2.60 -3.07
N GLU A 260 -16.25 2.85 -3.57
CA GLU A 260 -17.48 2.71 -2.81
C GLU A 260 -18.36 1.67 -3.49
N VAL A 261 -19.01 0.83 -2.69
CA VAL A 261 -19.97 -0.20 -3.14
C VAL A 261 -21.35 0.22 -2.66
N TYR A 262 -22.33 0.17 -3.55
CA TYR A 262 -23.71 0.48 -3.20
C TYR A 262 -24.40 -0.78 -2.69
N TYR A 263 -24.86 -0.74 -1.45
CA TYR A 263 -25.74 -1.74 -0.87
C TYR A 263 -27.18 -1.30 -1.01
N GLN A 264 -28.08 -2.20 -1.43
CA GLN A 264 -29.48 -1.84 -1.72
C GLN A 264 -30.21 -1.23 -0.51
N ASP A 265 -29.90 -1.72 0.69
CA ASP A 265 -30.58 -1.36 1.94
C ASP A 265 -29.76 -0.42 2.86
N ILE A 266 -28.50 -0.16 2.52
CA ILE A 266 -27.58 0.67 3.33
C ILE A 266 -27.13 1.93 2.56
N GLY A 267 -27.00 1.87 1.24
CA GLY A 267 -26.44 2.91 0.41
C GLY A 267 -24.94 2.73 0.12
N TRP A 268 -24.26 3.83 -0.19
CA TRP A 268 -22.83 3.81 -0.56
C TRP A 268 -21.94 3.58 0.66
N VAL A 269 -21.16 2.51 0.61
CA VAL A 269 -20.22 2.12 1.67
C VAL A 269 -18.80 2.14 1.11
N PRO A 270 -17.81 2.78 1.78
CA PRO A 270 -16.46 2.90 1.26
C PRO A 270 -15.59 1.68 1.60
N TYR A 271 -14.65 1.39 0.72
CA TYR A 271 -13.68 0.30 0.81
C TYR A 271 -12.33 0.78 0.28
N ASP A 272 -11.26 0.43 0.98
CA ASP A 272 -9.90 0.47 0.45
C ASP A 272 -9.40 -0.97 0.40
N ALA A 273 -9.27 -1.52 -0.82
CA ALA A 273 -8.78 -2.87 -1.05
C ALA A 273 -7.35 -3.11 -0.54
N GLN A 274 -6.65 -2.08 -0.06
CA GLN A 274 -5.34 -2.20 0.57
C GLN A 274 -5.38 -2.11 2.10
N GLN A 275 -6.50 -1.70 2.72
CA GLN A 275 -6.55 -1.40 4.16
C GLN A 275 -7.83 -1.85 4.87
N SER A 276 -9.00 -1.58 4.30
CA SER A 276 -10.26 -1.68 5.04
C SER A 276 -11.48 -1.99 4.19
N HIS A 277 -12.40 -2.74 4.78
CA HIS A 277 -13.75 -2.95 4.32
C HIS A 277 -14.74 -2.11 5.12
N LEU A 278 -15.81 -1.71 4.47
CA LEU A 278 -16.98 -1.04 5.06
C LEU A 278 -16.74 0.35 5.67
N PHE A 279 -15.49 0.77 5.76
CA PHE A 279 -15.07 2.12 6.11
C PHE A 279 -13.74 2.44 5.42
N VAL A 280 -13.37 3.72 5.45
CA VAL A 280 -11.99 4.18 5.21
C VAL A 280 -11.52 4.93 6.45
N SER A 281 -10.22 4.90 6.73
CA SER A 281 -9.65 5.55 7.92
C SER A 281 -9.88 7.08 7.88
N PRO A 282 -9.81 7.79 9.03
CA PRO A 282 -9.99 9.25 9.04
C PRO A 282 -8.89 9.99 8.27
N ARG A 283 -7.82 9.28 7.88
CA ARG A 283 -6.75 9.79 7.02
C ARG A 283 -7.15 9.90 5.55
N HIS A 284 -8.32 9.40 5.14
CA HIS A 284 -8.84 9.48 3.78
C HIS A 284 -9.73 10.72 3.62
N ILE A 285 -9.25 11.71 2.88
CA ILE A 285 -10.02 12.92 2.57
C ILE A 285 -10.60 12.79 1.17
N LYS A 286 -11.90 12.52 1.12
CA LYS A 286 -12.66 12.36 -0.13
C LYS A 286 -12.81 13.69 -0.86
N GLN A 287 -12.62 13.67 -2.18
CA GLN A 287 -12.81 14.87 -3.02
C GLN A 287 -13.76 14.60 -4.19
N THR A 288 -13.66 13.44 -4.82
CA THR A 288 -14.36 13.14 -6.08
C THR A 288 -14.88 11.70 -6.11
N ILE A 289 -15.90 11.46 -6.94
CA ILE A 289 -16.41 10.13 -7.28
C ILE A 289 -16.58 9.98 -8.79
N GLY A 290 -16.54 8.76 -9.32
CA GLY A 290 -16.62 8.57 -10.76
C GLY A 290 -16.92 7.14 -11.20
N LEU A 291 -17.03 6.96 -12.52
CA LEU A 291 -17.08 5.61 -13.10
C LEU A 291 -15.68 4.98 -13.14
N ASP A 292 -14.66 5.77 -13.40
CA ASP A 292 -13.25 5.39 -13.38
C ASP A 292 -12.31 6.58 -13.08
N ALA A 293 -11.00 6.34 -13.08
CA ALA A 293 -9.97 7.33 -12.75
C ALA A 293 -10.03 8.63 -13.58
N LYS A 294 -10.61 8.63 -14.78
CA LYS A 294 -10.71 9.83 -15.62
C LYS A 294 -11.67 10.87 -15.04
N ASP A 295 -12.64 10.43 -14.26
CA ASP A 295 -13.66 11.30 -13.66
C ASP A 295 -13.15 11.96 -12.36
N ILE A 296 -12.12 11.40 -11.72
CA ILE A 296 -11.69 11.78 -10.38
C ILE A 296 -10.34 12.52 -10.32
N ASN A 297 -9.55 12.47 -11.39
CA ASN A 297 -8.19 13.01 -11.42
C ASN A 297 -8.13 14.50 -11.73
N ASP A 298 -7.13 15.16 -11.14
CA ASP A 298 -6.69 16.48 -11.56
C ASP A 298 -6.01 16.39 -12.94
N SER A 299 -6.17 17.43 -13.75
CA SER A 299 -5.64 17.46 -15.12
C SER A 299 -5.18 18.84 -15.54
N TRP A 300 -4.15 18.91 -16.39
CA TRP A 300 -3.69 20.18 -16.96
C TRP A 300 -3.39 20.08 -18.44
N LEU A 301 -3.65 21.20 -19.12
CA LEU A 301 -3.31 21.45 -20.51
C LEU A 301 -2.27 22.57 -20.55
N ALA A 302 -1.24 22.42 -21.37
CA ALA A 302 -0.28 23.49 -21.57
C ALA A 302 0.28 23.53 -23.00
N SER A 303 0.70 24.73 -23.42
CA SER A 303 1.30 24.98 -24.74
C SER A 303 2.47 25.96 -24.62
N PRO A 304 3.62 25.72 -25.29
CA PRO A 304 3.87 24.64 -26.25
C PRO A 304 4.23 23.29 -25.63
N THR A 305 4.52 23.24 -24.33
CA THR A 305 4.95 22.01 -23.66
C THR A 305 4.26 21.85 -22.31
N LEU A 306 4.10 20.61 -21.86
CA LEU A 306 3.60 20.30 -20.52
C LEU A 306 4.68 20.59 -19.47
N PRO A 307 4.45 21.50 -18.50
CA PRO A 307 5.38 21.73 -17.41
C PRO A 307 5.32 20.59 -16.39
N PRO A 308 6.43 20.31 -15.67
CA PRO A 308 6.40 19.43 -14.50
C PRO A 308 5.45 19.97 -13.43
N PHE A 309 4.72 19.05 -12.79
CA PHE A 309 3.83 19.32 -11.66
C PHE A 309 4.45 18.82 -10.37
N ARG A 310 4.24 19.54 -9.27
CA ARG A 310 4.58 19.12 -7.91
C ARG A 310 3.44 19.46 -6.96
N GLU A 311 3.16 18.55 -6.03
CA GLU A 311 2.27 18.78 -4.91
C GLU A 311 2.99 18.54 -3.58
N ASP A 312 2.69 19.36 -2.58
CA ASP A 312 3.13 19.22 -1.19
C ASP A 312 1.89 19.38 -0.31
N ILE A 313 1.67 18.42 0.59
CA ILE A 313 0.53 18.42 1.51
C ILE A 313 1.09 18.52 2.91
N GLN A 314 0.55 19.42 3.72
CA GLN A 314 0.84 19.53 5.13
C GLN A 314 -0.45 19.37 5.91
N ALA A 315 -0.43 18.49 6.90
CA ALA A 315 -1.59 18.20 7.73
C ALA A 315 -1.25 18.40 9.21
N ASN A 316 -1.96 19.31 9.85
CA ASN A 316 -1.89 19.58 11.27
C ASN A 316 -3.10 18.95 11.97
N PHE A 317 -2.87 17.86 12.70
CA PHE A 317 -3.91 17.13 13.43
C PHE A 317 -4.22 17.83 14.75
N VAL A 318 -5.16 18.77 14.73
CA VAL A 318 -5.63 19.52 15.91
C VAL A 318 -6.33 18.58 16.91
N ARG A 319 -7.07 17.58 16.42
CA ARG A 319 -7.67 16.52 17.23
C ARG A 319 -7.59 15.18 16.50
N ASP A 320 -7.23 14.14 17.23
CA ASP A 320 -7.07 12.78 16.71
C ASP A 320 -7.48 11.75 17.77
N ASP A 321 -8.79 11.57 17.93
CA ASP A 321 -9.42 10.72 18.95
C ASP A 321 -9.89 9.41 18.32
N ILE A 322 -9.04 8.39 18.39
CA ILE A 322 -9.30 7.05 17.85
C ILE A 322 -9.55 6.09 19.01
N LYS A 323 -10.81 5.67 19.16
CA LYS A 323 -11.26 4.76 20.22
C LYS A 323 -11.85 3.52 19.61
N LEU A 324 -11.02 2.48 19.51
CA LEU A 324 -11.39 1.22 18.88
C LEU A 324 -11.30 0.06 19.85
N SER A 325 -12.14 -0.95 19.64
CA SER A 325 -12.06 -2.23 20.32
C SER A 325 -12.09 -3.37 19.31
N LEU A 326 -11.37 -4.45 19.63
CA LEU A 326 -11.37 -5.67 18.84
C LEU A 326 -12.65 -6.46 19.15
N LYS A 327 -13.39 -6.85 18.11
CA LYS A 327 -14.53 -7.77 18.23
C LYS A 327 -14.19 -9.20 17.94
N ASP A 328 -13.58 -9.42 16.78
CA ASP A 328 -13.34 -10.77 16.27
C ASP A 328 -12.22 -10.74 15.22
N ILE A 329 -11.72 -11.92 14.86
CA ILE A 329 -10.67 -12.11 13.87
C ILE A 329 -11.08 -13.28 12.98
N LYS A 330 -11.29 -13.02 11.67
CA LYS A 330 -11.65 -14.05 10.68
C LYS A 330 -10.46 -14.37 9.77
N THR A 331 -10.25 -15.65 9.44
CA THR A 331 -9.04 -16.16 8.75
C THR A 331 -9.00 -15.95 7.23
N ASN A 332 -9.65 -14.90 6.72
CA ASN A 332 -9.66 -14.56 5.30
C ASN A 332 -9.88 -13.04 5.21
N PRO A 333 -9.10 -12.24 4.43
CA PRO A 333 -8.06 -12.63 3.46
C PRO A 333 -6.71 -13.05 4.07
N SER A 334 -5.79 -13.44 3.18
CA SER A 334 -4.37 -13.76 3.43
C SER A 334 -3.52 -12.53 3.74
N ASN A 335 -4.07 -11.32 3.60
CA ASN A 335 -3.50 -10.06 4.08
C ASN A 335 -4.41 -9.42 5.14
N TYR A 336 -3.85 -8.57 6.01
CA TYR A 336 -4.65 -7.87 7.02
C TYR A 336 -5.58 -6.84 6.37
N ILE A 337 -6.87 -6.97 6.67
CA ILE A 337 -7.88 -5.95 6.38
C ILE A 337 -8.65 -5.65 7.66
N LEU A 338 -8.96 -4.37 7.87
CA LEU A 338 -9.87 -3.94 8.92
C LEU A 338 -11.32 -3.93 8.42
N THR A 339 -12.27 -4.35 9.25
CA THR A 339 -13.70 -4.22 8.92
C THR A 339 -14.49 -3.88 10.18
N ASN A 340 -15.63 -3.22 10.04
CA ASN A 340 -16.68 -3.28 11.07
C ASN A 340 -17.59 -4.50 10.83
N ALA A 341 -18.44 -4.83 11.81
CA ALA A 341 -19.35 -5.96 11.71
C ALA A 341 -20.49 -5.68 10.70
N ILE A 342 -20.81 -6.66 9.86
CA ILE A 342 -22.11 -6.78 9.19
C ILE A 342 -22.85 -8.00 9.71
N ILE A 343 -24.13 -7.82 10.07
CA ILE A 343 -25.06 -8.95 10.23
C ILE A 343 -25.82 -9.13 8.91
N ALA A 344 -25.48 -10.21 8.22
CA ALA A 344 -26.32 -10.77 7.17
C ALA A 344 -27.30 -11.78 7.81
N HIS A 345 -28.61 -11.49 7.82
CA HIS A 345 -29.62 -12.46 8.26
C HIS A 345 -29.90 -13.49 7.16
N VAL A 346 -29.22 -14.63 7.18
CA VAL A 346 -29.69 -15.85 6.47
C VAL A 346 -29.42 -17.09 7.34
N ALA A 347 -30.44 -17.91 7.55
CA ALA A 347 -30.38 -19.13 8.36
C ALA A 347 -29.29 -20.12 7.89
N LYS A 348 -28.60 -20.74 8.87
CA LYS A 348 -27.56 -21.76 8.67
C LYS A 348 -28.06 -22.94 7.85
N PRO A 349 -27.21 -23.48 6.96
CA PRO A 349 -26.70 -24.82 7.27
C PRO A 349 -25.19 -24.97 7.09
N VAL A 350 -24.67 -25.96 7.83
CA VAL A 350 -23.28 -26.42 7.94
C VAL A 350 -22.88 -27.25 6.71
N ILE A 351 -21.66 -27.10 6.19
CA ILE A 351 -21.03 -28.07 5.28
C ILE A 351 -19.52 -28.18 5.61
N GLU A 352 -19.04 -29.43 5.70
CA GLU A 352 -17.68 -29.85 6.02
C GLU A 352 -16.68 -29.61 4.88
N VAL A 353 -15.42 -29.35 5.23
CA VAL A 353 -14.30 -29.15 4.31
C VAL A 353 -13.47 -30.43 4.20
N PRO A 354 -13.26 -31.03 3.02
CA PRO A 354 -12.27 -32.08 2.83
C PRO A 354 -10.85 -31.48 2.71
N PRO A 355 -9.80 -32.23 3.10
CA PRO A 355 -8.47 -31.68 3.30
C PRO A 355 -7.76 -31.37 1.97
N VAL A 356 -7.05 -30.24 1.94
CA VAL A 356 -6.16 -29.82 0.85
C VAL A 356 -4.83 -30.57 0.96
N GLU A 357 -4.41 -31.22 -0.13
CA GLU A 357 -3.14 -31.92 -0.23
C GLU A 357 -1.98 -30.93 -0.48
N LYS A 358 -0.89 -31.08 0.28
CA LYS A 358 0.31 -30.22 0.19
C LYS A 358 1.12 -30.51 -1.08
N PRO A 359 1.75 -29.50 -1.71
CA PRO A 359 2.71 -29.75 -2.78
C PRO A 359 3.98 -30.43 -2.23
N LYS A 360 4.50 -31.41 -2.99
CA LYS A 360 5.79 -32.08 -2.74
C LYS A 360 6.96 -31.25 -3.30
N PRO A 361 8.16 -31.32 -2.69
CA PRO A 361 9.29 -30.48 -3.05
C PRO A 361 9.92 -30.85 -4.39
N LYS A 362 10.48 -29.84 -5.08
CA LYS A 362 11.33 -30.03 -6.26
C LYS A 362 12.73 -30.54 -5.85
N PRO A 363 13.40 -31.36 -6.68
CA PRO A 363 14.74 -31.88 -6.38
C PRO A 363 15.80 -30.76 -6.37
N PRO A 364 16.90 -30.89 -5.62
CA PRO A 364 17.92 -29.87 -5.55
C PRO A 364 18.74 -29.85 -6.85
N LYS A 365 19.03 -28.66 -7.37
CA LYS A 365 20.06 -28.46 -8.40
C LYS A 365 20.85 -27.19 -8.15
N VAL A 366 22.17 -27.42 -8.07
CA VAL A 366 23.34 -26.53 -8.26
C VAL A 366 23.50 -25.38 -7.25
N MET A 367 24.74 -25.20 -6.77
CA MET A 367 25.17 -24.01 -6.05
C MET A 367 25.02 -22.79 -6.97
N GLU A 368 24.02 -21.96 -6.70
CA GLU A 368 23.72 -20.76 -7.46
C GLU A 368 23.77 -19.56 -6.53
N ARG A 369 24.34 -18.46 -7.03
CA ARG A 369 24.25 -17.16 -6.37
C ARG A 369 22.78 -16.73 -6.43
N ILE A 370 22.20 -16.39 -5.29
CA ILE A 370 20.79 -16.03 -5.20
C ILE A 370 20.63 -14.54 -4.88
N GLU A 371 19.53 -13.99 -5.39
CA GLU A 371 19.02 -12.67 -5.05
C GLU A 371 17.51 -12.78 -4.80
N PHE A 372 17.04 -12.35 -3.64
CA PHE A 372 15.62 -12.40 -3.28
C PHE A 372 15.23 -11.29 -2.30
N GLY A 373 13.93 -11.01 -2.19
CA GLY A 373 13.35 -10.01 -1.30
C GLY A 373 12.21 -9.25 -1.97
N ASN A 374 11.64 -8.27 -1.27
CA ASN A 374 10.69 -7.33 -1.86
C ASN A 374 11.45 -6.23 -2.63
N MET A 375 11.74 -6.49 -3.90
CA MET A 375 12.64 -5.67 -4.72
C MET A 375 11.94 -4.58 -5.54
N ALA A 376 10.61 -4.47 -5.45
CA ALA A 376 9.84 -3.54 -6.27
C ALA A 376 9.76 -2.15 -5.61
N PHE A 377 10.52 -1.18 -6.11
CA PHE A 377 10.30 0.23 -5.82
C PHE A 377 10.74 1.10 -7.01
N PRO A 378 10.15 2.29 -7.19
CA PRO A 378 10.53 3.16 -8.29
C PRO A 378 11.89 3.82 -8.02
N SER A 379 12.87 3.53 -8.87
CA SER A 379 14.00 4.43 -9.07
C SER A 379 13.48 5.62 -9.86
N PHE A 380 13.20 6.73 -9.16
CA PHE A 380 12.53 7.95 -9.63
C PHE A 380 11.01 7.81 -9.83
N VAL A 381 10.23 8.60 -9.08
CA VAL A 381 8.77 8.76 -9.27
C VAL A 381 8.53 10.07 -10.01
N ASP A 382 8.08 10.00 -11.26
CA ASP A 382 7.45 11.14 -11.92
C ASP A 382 5.95 11.09 -11.57
N ILE A 383 5.45 12.11 -10.87
CA ILE A 383 4.10 12.10 -10.29
C ILE A 383 2.99 12.39 -11.31
N PHE A 384 3.30 12.38 -12.61
CA PHE A 384 2.31 12.60 -13.65
C PHE A 384 2.56 11.81 -14.94
N THR A 385 1.45 11.49 -15.60
CA THR A 385 1.47 10.76 -16.86
C THR A 385 1.02 11.68 -18.00
N LYS A 386 1.76 11.66 -19.11
CA LYS A 386 1.39 12.38 -20.35
C LYS A 386 0.42 11.52 -21.17
N SER A 387 -0.66 12.12 -21.68
CA SER A 387 -1.48 11.46 -22.70
C SER A 387 -0.71 11.33 -24.03
N LYS A 388 -0.99 10.28 -24.80
CA LYS A 388 -0.49 10.16 -26.18
C LYS A 388 -1.04 11.33 -27.00
N GLY A 389 -0.19 12.29 -27.39
CA GLY A 389 -0.58 13.50 -28.15
C GLY A 389 -0.16 14.85 -27.57
N GLU A 390 0.77 14.88 -26.62
CA GLU A 390 1.57 16.04 -26.12
C GLU A 390 0.88 17.23 -25.42
N GLU A 391 -0.44 17.39 -25.40
CA GLU A 391 -1.06 18.60 -24.81
C GLU A 391 -1.78 18.42 -23.45
N LEU A 392 -2.03 17.19 -22.99
CA LEU A 392 -2.80 16.91 -21.76
C LEU A 392 -2.04 15.99 -20.79
N GLY A 393 -1.87 16.47 -19.55
CA GLY A 393 -1.32 15.74 -18.40
C GLY A 393 -2.38 15.45 -17.34
N TYR A 394 -2.20 14.33 -16.63
CA TYR A 394 -3.03 13.94 -15.48
C TYR A 394 -2.16 13.73 -14.25
N LYS A 395 -2.68 14.12 -13.09
CA LYS A 395 -2.08 13.77 -11.81
C LYS A 395 -2.20 12.26 -11.62
N THR A 396 -1.07 11.57 -11.48
CA THR A 396 -1.08 10.19 -11.01
C THR A 396 -1.42 10.23 -9.52
N LEU A 397 -2.42 9.49 -9.08
CA LEU A 397 -2.74 9.32 -7.66
C LEU A 397 -1.70 8.37 -7.06
N ASP A 398 -0.46 8.84 -6.98
CA ASP A 398 0.64 8.08 -6.41
C ASP A 398 0.89 8.48 -4.96
N LYS A 399 1.33 7.51 -4.17
CA LYS A 399 1.54 7.63 -2.73
C LYS A 399 3.03 7.73 -2.45
N GLU A 400 3.44 8.64 -1.56
CA GLU A 400 4.75 8.54 -0.95
C GLU A 400 4.76 7.38 0.06
N THR A 401 5.23 6.19 -0.34
CA THR A 401 5.29 5.00 0.52
C THR A 401 6.66 4.85 1.16
N ALA A 402 6.99 5.74 2.11
CA ALA A 402 8.20 5.58 2.91
C ALA A 402 8.04 6.09 4.33
N GLU A 403 8.84 5.52 5.23
CA GLU A 403 8.77 5.79 6.66
C GLU A 403 10.09 6.40 7.14
N TYR A 404 10.04 7.38 8.04
CA TYR A 404 11.24 7.93 8.70
C TYR A 404 11.76 6.91 9.71
N VAL A 405 12.63 6.01 9.26
CA VAL A 405 13.14 4.88 10.04
C VAL A 405 14.24 5.24 11.05
N THR A 406 14.67 6.50 11.06
CA THR A 406 15.60 7.05 12.05
C THR A 406 14.94 8.06 12.99
N SER A 407 13.62 8.04 13.08
CA SER A 407 12.85 8.89 14.00
C SER A 407 12.77 8.24 15.41
N GLU A 408 11.56 8.15 15.96
CA GLU A 408 11.27 7.66 17.31
C GLU A 408 11.21 6.13 17.40
N TYR A 409 10.85 5.46 16.31
CA TYR A 409 10.63 4.02 16.29
C TYR A 409 11.81 3.28 15.66
N THR A 410 12.03 2.06 16.15
CA THR A 410 12.87 1.06 15.47
C THR A 410 11.95 0.10 14.71
N TYR A 411 12.36 -0.26 13.49
CA TYR A 411 11.61 -1.13 12.60
C TYR A 411 12.37 -2.44 12.32
N ALA A 412 11.63 -3.53 12.11
CA ALA A 412 12.17 -4.82 11.72
C ALA A 412 11.37 -5.44 10.57
N GLN A 413 12.06 -6.02 9.59
CA GLN A 413 11.49 -6.75 8.46
C GLN A 413 11.98 -8.20 8.48
N ALA A 414 11.09 -9.17 8.46
CA ALA A 414 11.42 -10.58 8.44
C ALA A 414 11.64 -11.11 7.02
N PHE A 415 12.43 -12.17 6.94
CA PHE A 415 12.59 -13.00 5.75
C PHE A 415 12.91 -14.43 6.16
N SER A 416 12.59 -15.39 5.31
CA SER A 416 12.78 -16.82 5.58
C SER A 416 13.79 -17.44 4.62
N ILE A 417 14.57 -18.38 5.12
CA ILE A 417 15.59 -19.10 4.37
C ILE A 417 15.38 -20.60 4.56
N GLU A 418 15.27 -21.34 3.45
CA GLU A 418 15.00 -22.78 3.47
C GLU A 418 16.26 -23.65 3.58
N ARG A 419 17.42 -23.09 3.25
CA ARG A 419 18.73 -23.77 3.20
C ARG A 419 19.81 -22.91 3.84
N PRO A 420 20.91 -23.49 4.36
CA PRO A 420 22.02 -22.69 4.85
C PRO A 420 22.46 -21.66 3.79
N LEU A 421 22.56 -20.39 4.18
CA LEU A 421 22.85 -19.29 3.27
C LEU A 421 24.06 -18.52 3.78
N ARG A 422 25.10 -18.42 2.95
CA ARG A 422 26.16 -17.43 3.14
C ARG A 422 25.67 -16.09 2.60
N ILE A 423 25.52 -15.11 3.48
CA ILE A 423 25.01 -13.78 3.12
C ILE A 423 26.18 -12.89 2.71
N ASP A 424 26.15 -12.39 1.47
CA ASP A 424 27.18 -11.47 0.98
C ASP A 424 26.82 -10.03 1.37
N GLU A 425 25.60 -9.61 1.06
CA GLU A 425 25.07 -8.30 1.39
C GLU A 425 23.54 -8.30 1.47
N ILE A 426 23.00 -7.33 2.21
CA ILE A 426 21.57 -7.00 2.20
C ILE A 426 21.45 -5.53 1.80
N ASN A 427 20.61 -5.25 0.81
CA ASN A 427 20.35 -3.90 0.33
C ASN A 427 18.99 -3.44 0.83
N LEU A 428 18.89 -2.20 1.32
CA LEU A 428 17.63 -1.57 1.70
C LEU A 428 17.30 -0.43 0.72
N ALA A 429 16.02 -0.31 0.34
CA ALA A 429 15.56 0.78 -0.51
C ALA A 429 15.36 2.05 0.32
N MET A 430 16.31 3.00 0.25
CA MET A 430 16.30 4.17 1.13
C MET A 430 16.49 5.50 0.40
N HIS A 431 16.08 6.60 1.04
CA HIS A 431 16.38 7.97 0.63
C HIS A 431 17.01 8.75 1.78
N LYS A 432 18.08 9.50 1.49
CA LYS A 432 18.81 10.34 2.46
C LYS A 432 18.35 11.80 2.36
N PHE A 433 17.65 12.28 3.40
CA PHE A 433 17.20 13.67 3.49
C PHE A 433 18.22 14.59 4.17
N GLY A 434 18.97 14.08 5.15
CA GLY A 434 19.87 14.90 5.97
C GLY A 434 20.74 14.12 6.95
N GLY A 435 21.51 14.85 7.76
CA GLY A 435 22.54 14.33 8.65
C GLY A 435 23.95 14.56 8.10
N ARG A 436 24.80 15.26 8.87
CA ARG A 436 26.20 15.60 8.49
C ARG A 436 27.25 14.71 9.16
N ALA A 437 26.82 13.78 10.00
CA ALA A 437 27.68 12.84 10.72
C ALA A 437 26.85 11.65 11.19
N GLY A 438 27.04 10.47 10.60
CA GLY A 438 26.39 9.28 11.15
C GLY A 438 26.57 8.01 10.34
N SER A 439 26.35 6.89 11.01
CA SER A 439 26.44 5.56 10.42
C SER A 439 25.11 4.84 10.53
N LEU A 440 24.75 4.12 9.48
CA LEU A 440 23.69 3.12 9.48
C LEU A 440 24.31 1.74 9.52
N TRP A 441 23.67 0.79 10.18
CA TRP A 441 24.02 -0.63 10.08
C TRP A 441 22.76 -1.46 10.23
N ILE A 442 22.81 -2.72 9.82
CA ILE A 442 21.71 -3.65 10.07
C ILE A 442 22.15 -4.75 11.02
N ASP A 443 21.24 -5.15 11.90
CA ASP A 443 21.31 -6.41 12.63
C ASP A 443 20.41 -7.42 11.89
N VAL A 444 20.92 -8.62 11.64
CA VAL A 444 20.15 -9.76 11.14
C VAL A 444 20.07 -10.79 12.27
N VAL A 445 18.93 -10.85 12.94
CA VAL A 445 18.72 -11.67 14.13
C VAL A 445 17.75 -12.81 13.87
N LYS A 446 17.87 -13.92 14.60
CA LYS A 446 16.92 -15.03 14.46
C LYS A 446 15.53 -14.64 14.95
N ASP A 447 14.51 -15.26 14.37
CA ASP A 447 13.16 -15.24 14.92
C ASP A 447 13.07 -16.07 16.21
N GLU A 448 12.44 -15.50 17.24
CA GLU A 448 12.04 -16.18 18.46
C GLU A 448 10.54 -15.95 18.70
N LYS A 449 9.72 -16.90 18.24
CA LYS A 449 8.25 -16.88 18.37
C LYS A 449 7.61 -15.66 17.70
N GLY A 450 8.01 -15.36 16.47
CA GLY A 450 7.48 -14.25 15.69
C GLY A 450 8.07 -12.88 16.09
N LYS A 451 9.18 -12.86 16.82
CA LYS A 451 9.84 -11.62 17.28
C LYS A 451 11.35 -11.67 17.06
N PRO A 452 12.00 -10.51 16.83
CA PRO A 452 13.45 -10.43 16.78
C PRO A 452 14.11 -10.87 18.09
N SER A 453 15.00 -11.85 18.02
CA SER A 453 15.83 -12.29 19.16
C SER A 453 17.02 -11.35 19.40
N MET A 454 17.81 -11.65 20.44
CA MET A 454 19.06 -10.95 20.74
C MET A 454 20.28 -11.55 20.02
N GLU A 455 20.11 -12.67 19.32
CA GLU A 455 21.19 -13.39 18.64
C GLU A 455 21.17 -13.14 17.13
N GLY A 456 22.29 -12.68 16.58
CA GLY A 456 22.38 -12.42 15.15
C GLY A 456 23.76 -11.98 14.68
N ILE A 457 23.79 -11.54 13.43
CA ILE A 457 24.96 -10.96 12.77
C ILE A 457 24.73 -9.47 12.53
N ARG A 458 25.80 -8.69 12.49
CA ARG A 458 25.75 -7.25 12.26
C ARG A 458 26.55 -6.89 11.02
N SER A 459 25.98 -6.02 10.19
CA SER A 459 26.70 -5.48 9.03
C SER A 459 27.79 -4.49 9.46
N TYR A 460 28.74 -4.23 8.58
CA TYR A 460 29.60 -3.07 8.74
C TYR A 460 28.77 -1.77 8.72
N PRO A 461 29.18 -0.75 9.48
CA PRO A 461 28.53 0.55 9.47
C PRO A 461 28.76 1.24 8.12
N LEU A 462 27.66 1.66 7.51
CA LEU A 462 27.63 2.51 6.34
C LEU A 462 27.65 3.98 6.79
N ASN A 463 28.77 4.66 6.54
CA ASN A 463 28.91 6.08 6.86
C ASN A 463 28.10 6.93 5.86
N LEU A 464 27.16 7.74 6.35
CA LEU A 464 26.30 8.56 5.51
C LEU A 464 27.06 9.68 4.79
N ASP A 465 28.20 10.14 5.31
CA ASP A 465 28.99 11.22 4.72
C ASP A 465 29.64 10.81 3.39
N THR A 466 29.80 9.50 3.16
CA THR A 466 30.36 8.95 1.92
C THR A 466 29.30 8.78 0.82
N ILE A 467 28.02 8.94 1.16
CA ILE A 467 26.89 8.73 0.24
C ILE A 467 26.46 10.06 -0.38
N LYS A 468 26.57 10.13 -1.71
CA LYS A 468 26.09 11.27 -2.50
C LYS A 468 24.57 11.39 -2.41
N TYR A 469 24.09 12.62 -2.33
CA TYR A 469 22.66 12.90 -2.44
C TYR A 469 22.13 12.48 -3.83
N PHE A 470 20.94 11.90 -3.85
CA PHE A 470 20.25 11.45 -5.04
C PHE A 470 18.75 11.71 -4.89
N PRO A 471 18.06 12.28 -5.89
CA PRO A 471 16.61 12.49 -5.81
C PRO A 471 15.87 11.15 -5.94
N GLY A 472 15.05 10.80 -4.95
CA GLY A 472 14.32 9.53 -4.88
C GLY A 472 15.07 8.38 -4.20
N TYR A 473 14.49 7.19 -4.22
CA TYR A 473 15.01 6.02 -3.51
C TYR A 473 16.12 5.30 -4.30
N GLN A 474 17.06 4.70 -3.59
CA GLN A 474 18.12 3.86 -4.15
C GLN A 474 18.42 2.67 -3.22
N TRP A 475 19.10 1.65 -3.74
CA TRP A 475 19.58 0.53 -2.93
C TRP A 475 20.82 0.93 -2.14
N PHE A 476 20.76 0.79 -0.81
CA PHE A 476 21.89 1.01 0.09
C PHE A 476 22.45 -0.36 0.53
N PRO A 477 23.68 -0.71 0.15
CA PRO A 477 24.27 -2.01 0.47
C PRO A 477 24.81 -2.07 1.90
N PHE A 478 24.39 -3.07 2.66
CA PHE A 478 24.94 -3.43 3.96
C PHE A 478 25.71 -4.75 3.85
N LYS A 479 27.03 -4.67 4.05
CA LYS A 479 27.97 -5.79 3.86
C LYS A 479 28.36 -6.45 5.18
N PHE A 480 28.68 -7.73 5.13
CA PHE A 480 29.10 -8.51 6.31
C PHE A 480 30.58 -8.95 6.28
N SER A 481 31.29 -8.71 5.18
CA SER A 481 32.76 -8.78 5.09
C SER A 481 33.34 -7.56 4.36
N LYS A 482 34.62 -7.26 4.63
CA LYS A 482 35.35 -6.16 3.95
C LYS A 482 35.67 -6.46 2.48
N GLU A 483 35.68 -7.73 2.08
CA GLU A 483 36.11 -8.20 0.75
C GLU A 483 34.93 -8.51 -0.20
N SER A 484 33.68 -8.31 0.22
CA SER A 484 32.51 -8.58 -0.63
C SER A 484 32.53 -7.72 -1.90
N PRO A 485 32.52 -8.32 -3.11
CA PRO A 485 32.62 -7.59 -4.37
C PRO A 485 31.48 -6.60 -4.52
N VAL A 486 31.76 -5.42 -5.09
CA VAL A 486 30.76 -4.41 -5.40
C VAL A 486 29.85 -4.97 -6.49
N SER A 487 28.56 -5.19 -6.19
CA SER A 487 27.57 -5.27 -7.27
C SER A 487 27.48 -3.88 -7.90
N PRO A 488 27.81 -3.67 -9.19
CA PRO A 488 27.68 -2.37 -9.80
C PRO A 488 26.21 -1.93 -9.73
N MET A 489 25.97 -0.65 -9.45
CA MET A 489 24.63 -0.06 -9.54
C MET A 489 24.18 -0.07 -11.00
N GLY A 490 23.58 -1.17 -11.46
CA GLY A 490 23.09 -1.38 -12.83
C GLY A 490 22.82 -2.87 -13.11
N PRO A 491 22.07 -3.20 -14.18
CA PRO A 491 21.86 -4.60 -14.57
C PRO A 491 23.21 -5.26 -14.91
N LEU A 492 23.39 -6.49 -14.43
CA LEU A 492 24.60 -7.29 -14.62
C LEU A 492 24.87 -7.50 -16.12
N ILE A 493 26.01 -7.00 -16.61
CA ILE A 493 26.51 -7.34 -17.94
C ILE A 493 27.17 -8.72 -17.86
N GLU A 494 26.83 -9.62 -18.79
CA GLU A 494 27.44 -10.94 -18.93
C GLU A 494 28.97 -10.83 -19.06
N GLY A 495 29.71 -11.26 -18.04
CA GLY A 495 31.17 -11.31 -18.09
C GLY A 495 31.87 -11.81 -16.83
N ASP A 496 31.25 -11.74 -15.65
CA ASP A 496 31.96 -11.96 -14.38
C ASP A 496 31.90 -13.43 -13.87
N ARG A 497 32.17 -14.41 -14.74
CA ARG A 497 32.24 -15.86 -14.38
C ARG A 497 33.65 -16.30 -13.93
N GLY A 498 34.38 -15.46 -13.20
CA GLY A 498 35.83 -15.58 -13.07
C GLY A 498 36.47 -15.71 -11.68
N ARG A 499 35.73 -15.75 -10.56
CA ARG A 499 36.34 -15.90 -9.22
C ARG A 499 35.56 -16.88 -8.32
N GLN A 500 35.70 -18.18 -8.58
CA GLN A 500 35.47 -19.22 -7.58
C GLN A 500 36.83 -19.56 -6.94
N GLY A 501 37.01 -19.35 -5.63
CA GLY A 501 38.20 -19.90 -4.96
C GLY A 501 38.76 -19.23 -3.70
N GLN A 502 38.14 -18.22 -3.10
CA GLN A 502 38.53 -17.76 -1.75
C GLN A 502 37.38 -17.98 -0.76
N ALA A 503 37.70 -18.60 0.38
CA ALA A 503 36.79 -18.69 1.52
C ALA A 503 36.46 -17.27 1.97
N SER A 504 35.26 -16.80 1.60
CA SER A 504 34.75 -15.52 2.05
C SER A 504 34.46 -15.61 3.56
N ASP A 505 34.94 -14.64 4.34
CA ASP A 505 34.60 -14.42 5.76
C ASP A 505 33.11 -14.04 5.97
N ASN A 506 32.29 -14.08 4.91
CA ASN A 506 30.86 -13.82 4.99
C ASN A 506 30.15 -14.83 5.92
N PRO A 507 29.21 -14.36 6.76
CA PRO A 507 28.51 -15.21 7.71
C PRO A 507 27.59 -16.21 7.00
N VAL A 508 27.56 -17.43 7.52
CA VAL A 508 26.61 -18.48 7.13
C VAL A 508 25.50 -18.53 8.17
N VAL A 509 24.25 -18.39 7.72
CA VAL A 509 23.06 -18.54 8.56
C VAL A 509 22.36 -19.86 8.24
N ALA A 510 21.85 -20.54 9.27
CA ALA A 510 21.10 -21.79 9.13
C ALA A 510 19.68 -21.52 8.57
N PRO A 511 18.98 -22.55 8.04
CA PRO A 511 17.57 -22.41 7.68
C PRO A 511 16.73 -21.87 8.84
N GLY A 512 15.80 -20.97 8.54
CA GLY A 512 14.95 -20.33 9.54
C GLY A 512 14.40 -18.97 9.09
N ARG A 513 13.59 -18.36 9.96
CA ARG A 513 13.11 -16.97 9.82
C ARG A 513 14.06 -16.03 10.56
N TYR A 514 14.39 -14.91 9.93
CA TYR A 514 15.32 -13.90 10.43
C TYR A 514 14.71 -12.51 10.28
N TRP A 515 15.19 -11.56 11.08
CA TRP A 515 14.74 -10.18 11.12
C TRP A 515 15.87 -9.24 10.77
N ILE A 516 15.65 -8.38 9.77
CA ILE A 516 16.50 -7.24 9.43
C ILE A 516 16.07 -6.05 10.29
N ILE A 517 16.96 -5.55 11.14
CA ILE A 517 16.71 -4.37 11.97
C ILE A 517 17.67 -3.26 11.55
N LEU A 518 17.13 -2.16 11.04
CA LEU A 518 17.94 -0.97 10.74
C LEU A 518 18.32 -0.26 12.05
N ARG A 519 19.61 0.02 12.18
CA ARG A 519 20.22 0.73 13.30
C ARG A 519 20.94 1.97 12.81
N ARG A 520 21.09 2.94 13.71
CA ARG A 520 21.66 4.24 13.38
C ARG A 520 22.42 4.87 14.53
N SER A 521 23.35 5.76 14.19
CA SER A 521 23.83 6.80 15.10
C SER A 521 22.97 8.06 14.97
N LYS A 522 23.01 8.92 16.00
CA LYS A 522 22.01 9.97 16.27
C LYS A 522 21.61 10.82 15.06
N ASP A 523 22.55 11.37 14.29
CA ASP A 523 22.20 12.42 13.32
C ASP A 523 21.76 11.90 11.94
N ALA A 524 21.58 10.59 11.77
CA ALA A 524 21.09 10.00 10.53
C ALA A 524 19.60 10.33 10.29
N ILE A 525 19.25 10.91 9.14
CA ILE A 525 17.86 11.14 8.71
C ILE A 525 17.64 10.45 7.36
N VAL A 526 17.02 9.27 7.40
CA VAL A 526 16.72 8.47 6.21
C VAL A 526 15.31 7.91 6.23
N ASN A 527 14.75 7.71 5.05
CA ASN A 527 13.52 6.94 4.88
C ASN A 527 13.82 5.55 4.32
N TRP A 528 13.04 4.56 4.76
CA TRP A 528 12.98 3.23 4.14
C TRP A 528 11.68 3.12 3.37
N PHE A 529 11.78 2.83 2.08
CA PHE A 529 10.63 2.61 1.21
C PHE A 529 9.88 1.33 1.63
N TYR A 530 8.55 1.42 1.64
CA TYR A 530 7.66 0.31 1.95
C TYR A 530 6.61 0.12 0.86
N ILE A 531 5.97 -1.05 0.88
CA ILE A 531 4.81 -1.38 0.07
C ILE A 531 3.61 -1.67 0.98
N PRO A 532 2.45 -0.99 0.79
CA PRO A 532 1.25 -1.28 1.57
C PRO A 532 0.70 -2.69 1.37
N GLY A 533 0.16 -3.30 2.42
CA GLY A 533 -0.66 -4.51 2.35
C GLY A 533 0.07 -5.85 2.49
N ASN A 534 1.28 -5.87 3.07
CA ASN A 534 2.18 -7.03 3.24
C ASN A 534 2.22 -8.05 2.07
N PRO A 535 2.44 -7.65 0.81
CA PRO A 535 2.25 -8.53 -0.34
C PRO A 535 3.40 -9.52 -0.62
N TYR A 536 4.51 -9.50 0.14
CA TYR A 536 5.71 -10.30 -0.14
C TYR A 536 6.13 -11.25 0.98
N GLY A 537 5.54 -11.15 2.17
CA GLY A 537 5.83 -12.07 3.26
C GLY A 537 4.61 -12.41 4.12
N ASP A 538 4.88 -12.84 5.34
CA ASP A 538 3.83 -13.24 6.28
C ASP A 538 3.16 -11.98 6.84
N ALA A 539 1.89 -12.04 7.22
CA ALA A 539 1.18 -10.85 7.72
C ALA A 539 1.81 -10.20 8.97
N ASP A 540 2.67 -10.93 9.69
CA ASP A 540 3.41 -10.48 10.87
C ASP A 540 4.91 -10.28 10.61
N ASP A 541 5.34 -10.09 9.36
CA ASP A 541 6.74 -9.99 8.98
C ASP A 541 7.33 -8.57 9.09
N THR A 542 6.52 -7.57 9.39
CA THR A 542 7.00 -6.21 9.64
C THR A 542 6.56 -5.70 11.01
N LEU A 543 7.53 -5.34 11.86
CA LEU A 543 7.29 -4.91 13.23
C LEU A 543 7.91 -3.54 13.52
N SER A 544 7.38 -2.85 14.54
CA SER A 544 8.00 -1.64 15.10
C SER A 544 8.01 -1.63 16.63
N THR A 545 8.91 -0.82 17.22
CA THR A 545 8.97 -0.61 18.66
C THR A 545 9.47 0.79 19.02
N ALA A 546 8.84 1.42 20.01
CA ALA A 546 9.27 2.71 20.56
C ALA A 546 10.35 2.54 21.65
N GLN A 547 10.43 1.36 22.29
CA GLN A 547 11.31 1.09 23.44
C GLN A 547 12.36 0.01 23.15
N GLY A 548 12.76 -0.14 21.88
CA GLY A 548 13.90 -0.93 21.41
C GLY A 548 13.77 -2.46 21.48
N ILE A 549 12.95 -2.99 22.40
CA ILE A 549 12.80 -4.43 22.65
C ILE A 549 11.36 -4.93 22.73
N ASP A 550 10.37 -4.04 22.86
CA ASP A 550 8.95 -4.45 22.85
C ASP A 550 8.39 -4.46 21.41
N TRP A 551 8.59 -5.57 20.72
CA TRP A 551 8.07 -5.83 19.37
C TRP A 551 6.60 -6.26 19.41
N SER A 552 5.74 -5.37 19.89
CA SER A 552 4.29 -5.57 20.04
C SER A 552 3.47 -4.90 18.94
N ASN A 553 4.07 -4.00 18.16
CA ASN A 553 3.43 -3.34 17.02
C ASN A 553 3.72 -4.11 15.73
N ILE A 554 2.67 -4.63 15.10
CA ILE A 554 2.69 -5.22 13.77
C ILE A 554 2.33 -4.13 12.76
N LEU A 555 3.02 -4.06 11.62
CA LEU A 555 2.76 -3.08 10.56
C LEU A 555 1.93 -3.73 9.44
N ASN A 556 1.07 -2.95 8.79
CA ASN A 556 0.28 -3.36 7.63
C ASN A 556 0.99 -3.10 6.28
N TYR A 557 2.30 -2.93 6.28
CA TYR A 557 3.13 -2.71 5.10
C TYR A 557 4.48 -3.43 5.21
N ASP A 558 5.03 -3.85 4.06
CA ASP A 558 6.34 -4.50 3.95
C ASP A 558 7.42 -3.48 3.60
N PHE A 559 8.55 -3.52 4.29
CA PHE A 559 9.73 -2.77 3.85
C PHE A 559 10.45 -3.45 2.68
N ASN A 560 10.96 -2.65 1.75
CA ASN A 560 11.69 -3.16 0.59
C ASN A 560 13.15 -3.51 0.92
N PHE A 561 13.53 -4.76 0.68
CA PHE A 561 14.88 -5.26 0.90
C PHE A 561 15.29 -6.24 -0.19
N LYS A 562 16.59 -6.48 -0.28
CA LYS A 562 17.19 -7.43 -1.22
C LYS A 562 18.37 -8.14 -0.57
N VAL A 563 18.26 -9.45 -0.40
CA VAL A 563 19.32 -10.31 0.13
C VAL A 563 20.08 -10.92 -1.04
N THR A 564 21.41 -10.81 -1.03
CA THR A 564 22.29 -11.43 -2.00
C THR A 564 23.25 -12.38 -1.28
N GLY A 565 23.40 -13.61 -1.79
CA GLY A 565 24.27 -14.60 -1.17
C GLY A 565 24.43 -15.88 -1.99
N MET A 566 24.98 -16.90 -1.34
CA MET A 566 25.15 -18.26 -1.91
C MET A 566 24.65 -19.30 -0.91
N TYR A 567 23.80 -20.21 -1.37
CA TYR A 567 23.49 -21.40 -0.58
C TYR A 567 24.77 -22.22 -0.35
N VAL A 568 24.94 -22.71 0.87
CA VAL A 568 26.05 -23.61 1.24
C VAL A 568 25.48 -24.98 1.61
N GLU A 569 26.31 -26.02 1.43
CA GLU A 569 25.95 -27.41 1.74
C GLU A 569 25.89 -27.69 3.24
#